data_AF-A0A956UWL7-F1
#
_entry.id   AF-A0A956UWL7-F1
#
_cell.length_a   1.000
_cell.length_b   1.000
_cell.length_c   1.000
_cell.angle_alpha   90.00
_cell.angle_beta   90.00
_cell.angle_gamma   90.00
#
_symmetry.space_group_name_H-M   'P 1'
#
loop_
_entity.id
_entity.type
_entity.pdbx_description
1 polymer ?
#
loop_
_entity_poly.entity_id
_entity_poly.type
_entity_poly.pdbx_seq_one_letter_code
_entity_poly.pdbx_strand_id
1 'polypeptide(L)'
;MVPSGSPCTVPTTAAILPERIRSEGAVDNSADAAFSAQETGAAFMGWMLISSRKNRADASRVAPVAAAGIGPIVRLARGAGQQRALVGSLAIMVVVAGLVATLTIEATVAQSSHPKLKEAIASVVLFRPLVPHVVQLNPWHYVTLVWLALLFQWVVYLSLLWRLRARMSMNPRLVAIGAVVLGLFAVVTPPALSSDVFMYAIFGRIGAVYDLNPYLHSANAAASTDAMFPLAAWPNIPTPYGPIWTLVSQALAMGHGSTPLDTVLRFKLLAFTAVLVDGFLIYVLVRRRSPESAPWAYAAFAWNPLVLAEGGAAAHNDALILCLVLTGILALGRSWGRAGVAGLTLAALVKYTTLPLLVVATLPAIKRTPGRRRLWMLLQFGLIVLLIAWASFLPFLTGGGNVLLSAAAEPGRGVNNPLSIGLKGAVSLATGGVQLSARSLAAIALLVFGGWLVRSTWERWRAADDSTDDEDTLAASASACLLFLVLWPRIHTWYFLIPLGLAAAACQSPG
;
A
#
# COMPACT_ATOMS: atom_id res chain seq x y z
N MET A 1 -14.82 5.22 72.64
CA MET A 1 -14.25 6.40 73.32
C MET A 1 -13.73 7.35 72.27
N VAL A 2 -14.41 8.48 72.13
CA VAL A 2 -14.07 9.66 71.33
C VAL A 2 -13.50 10.71 72.30
N PRO A 3 -12.61 11.60 71.84
CA PRO A 3 -12.82 13.04 72.08
C PRO A 3 -12.61 13.83 70.76
N SER A 4 -13.53 14.65 70.20
CA SER A 4 -14.08 15.97 70.63
C SER A 4 -13.00 16.99 71.07
N GLY A 5 -12.83 18.20 70.53
CA GLY A 5 -13.62 19.01 69.59
C GLY A 5 -12.88 20.33 69.23
N SER A 6 -13.50 21.07 68.30
CA SER A 6 -13.19 22.32 67.54
C SER A 6 -13.06 23.62 68.39
N PRO A 7 -13.17 24.90 67.88
CA PRO A 7 -13.11 25.52 66.53
C PRO A 7 -12.36 26.92 66.46
N CYS A 8 -12.57 27.68 65.35
CA CYS A 8 -12.42 29.15 65.15
C CYS A 8 -11.04 29.69 64.68
N THR A 9 -10.86 30.69 63.80
CA THR A 9 -11.70 31.63 63.02
C THR A 9 -10.79 32.38 62.01
N VAL A 10 -11.35 32.84 60.89
CA VAL A 10 -10.74 33.76 59.90
C VAL A 10 -10.72 35.21 60.41
N PRO A 11 -9.82 36.09 59.90
CA PRO A 11 -10.29 37.40 59.45
C PRO A 11 -9.80 37.82 58.05
N THR A 12 -10.60 38.73 57.51
CA THR A 12 -10.74 39.20 56.13
C THR A 12 -10.22 40.64 55.98
N THR A 13 -9.56 40.98 54.86
CA THR A 13 -9.62 42.33 54.21
C THR A 13 -9.05 42.24 52.78
N ALA A 14 -9.90 42.31 51.73
CA ALA A 14 -10.22 43.51 50.91
C ALA A 14 -9.06 43.95 49.98
N ALA A 15 -9.20 44.32 48.71
CA ALA A 15 -10.24 44.40 47.68
C ALA A 15 -9.44 44.47 46.34
N ILE A 16 -9.93 44.06 45.17
CA ILE A 16 -10.62 44.91 44.18
C ILE A 16 -10.97 43.98 43.00
N LEU A 17 -12.24 44.01 42.58
CA LEU A 17 -12.74 43.50 41.29
C LEU A 17 -12.84 44.70 40.34
N PRO A 18 -12.79 44.47 39.01
CA PRO A 18 -14.08 44.53 38.32
C PRO A 18 -14.30 43.44 37.27
N GLU A 19 -15.58 43.13 37.09
CA GLU A 19 -16.17 42.27 36.06
C GLU A 19 -15.79 42.67 34.63
N ARG A 20 -15.49 41.67 33.78
CA ARG A 20 -16.23 41.49 32.52
C ARG A 20 -16.12 40.07 31.97
N ILE A 21 -17.21 39.69 31.32
CA ILE A 21 -17.65 38.38 30.87
C ILE A 21 -17.16 38.06 29.45
N ARG A 22 -16.99 36.75 29.18
CA ARG A 22 -17.07 35.98 27.90
C ARG A 22 -15.81 35.76 27.03
N SER A 23 -15.65 34.47 26.74
CA SER A 23 -15.08 33.79 25.56
C SER A 23 -13.58 33.90 25.29
N GLU A 24 -12.83 32.88 25.71
CA GLU A 24 -11.72 32.33 24.89
C GLU A 24 -11.77 30.79 24.98
N GLY A 25 -12.40 30.20 23.97
CA GLY A 25 -12.25 28.80 23.61
C GLY A 25 -11.44 28.71 22.32
N ALA A 26 -10.76 27.58 22.14
CA ALA A 26 -10.04 27.14 20.95
C ALA A 26 -8.78 27.95 20.59
N VAL A 27 -7.62 27.46 21.03
CA VAL A 27 -6.35 27.73 20.34
C VAL A 27 -6.41 26.98 19.00
N ASP A 28 -6.64 27.74 17.95
CA ASP A 28 -6.76 27.29 16.58
C ASP A 28 -5.38 26.97 15.98
N ASN A 29 -4.91 25.73 16.18
CA ASN A 29 -3.72 25.18 15.51
C ASN A 29 -3.95 24.92 14.00
N SER A 30 -5.11 25.28 13.43
CA SER A 30 -5.38 25.13 12.00
C SER A 30 -4.92 26.35 11.17
N ALA A 31 -4.79 27.52 11.79
CA ALA A 31 -4.40 28.76 11.11
C ALA A 31 -2.92 28.75 10.67
N ASP A 32 -2.00 28.32 11.54
CA ASP A 32 -0.56 28.35 11.22
C ASP A 32 -0.14 27.26 10.21
N ALA A 33 -0.81 26.10 10.24
CA ALA A 33 -0.62 25.04 9.24
C ALA A 33 -1.27 25.40 7.89
N ALA A 34 -2.40 26.12 7.91
CA ALA A 34 -3.03 26.65 6.70
C ALA A 34 -2.18 27.76 6.07
N PHE A 35 -1.57 28.64 6.87
CA PHE A 35 -0.74 29.74 6.37
C PHE A 35 0.52 29.21 5.65
N SER A 36 1.20 28.22 6.22
CA SER A 36 2.38 27.59 5.60
C SER A 36 2.07 26.86 4.29
N ALA A 37 0.94 26.14 4.21
CA ALA A 37 0.50 25.46 2.99
C ALA A 37 0.01 26.44 1.91
N GLN A 38 -0.58 27.57 2.32
CA GLN A 38 -1.03 28.62 1.41
C GLN A 38 0.15 29.40 0.81
N GLU A 39 1.23 29.63 1.58
CA GLU A 39 2.46 30.24 1.07
C GLU A 39 3.23 29.33 0.10
N THR A 40 3.30 28.01 0.35
CA THR A 40 3.94 27.07 -0.59
C THR A 40 3.13 26.88 -1.88
N GLY A 41 1.80 26.85 -1.78
CA GLY A 41 0.90 26.85 -2.94
C GLY A 41 0.96 28.16 -3.74
N ALA A 42 1.07 29.30 -3.06
CA ALA A 42 1.24 30.61 -3.68
C ALA A 42 2.62 30.79 -4.32
N ALA A 43 3.69 30.20 -3.76
CA ALA A 43 5.02 30.20 -4.36
C ALA A 43 5.07 29.34 -5.64
N PHE A 44 4.41 28.18 -5.65
CA PHE A 44 4.29 27.33 -6.85
C PHE A 44 3.43 27.97 -7.94
N MET A 45 2.30 28.58 -7.57
CA MET A 45 1.45 29.34 -8.50
C MET A 45 2.10 30.64 -8.96
N GLY A 46 2.86 31.31 -8.11
CA GLY A 46 3.67 32.48 -8.42
C GLY A 46 4.74 32.15 -9.43
N TRP A 47 5.43 31.01 -9.28
CA TRP A 47 6.37 30.50 -10.28
C TRP A 47 5.68 30.19 -11.62
N MET A 48 4.51 29.53 -11.60
CA MET A 48 3.72 29.27 -12.81
C MET A 48 3.25 30.56 -13.51
N LEU A 49 2.77 31.55 -12.76
CA LEU A 49 2.25 32.81 -13.32
C LEU A 49 3.37 33.77 -13.77
N ILE A 50 4.53 33.76 -13.10
CA ILE A 50 5.73 34.48 -13.54
C ILE A 50 6.28 33.84 -14.82
N SER A 51 6.22 32.51 -14.95
CA SER A 51 6.58 31.80 -16.18
C SER A 51 5.59 32.01 -17.34
N SER A 52 4.34 32.41 -17.06
CA SER A 52 3.32 32.65 -18.07
C SER A 52 3.22 34.12 -18.54
N ARG A 53 3.79 35.08 -17.80
CA ARG A 53 3.70 36.53 -18.11
C ARG A 53 5.00 37.14 -18.65
N LYS A 54 6.16 36.51 -18.48
CA LYS A 54 7.42 36.95 -19.09
C LYS A 54 7.90 35.92 -20.12
N ASN A 55 8.05 36.39 -21.37
CA ASN A 55 8.61 35.72 -22.55
C ASN A 55 7.68 34.78 -23.35
N ARG A 56 6.74 35.38 -24.10
CA ARG A 56 6.25 34.80 -25.37
C ARG A 56 7.31 34.76 -26.48
N ALA A 57 8.55 35.21 -26.22
CA ALA A 57 9.65 35.23 -27.18
C ALA A 57 10.73 34.14 -26.98
N ASP A 58 10.69 33.34 -25.91
CA ASP A 58 11.70 32.27 -25.63
C ASP A 58 11.14 30.83 -25.72
N ALA A 59 9.87 30.65 -26.09
CA ALA A 59 9.24 29.33 -26.18
C ALA A 59 9.91 28.40 -27.22
N SER A 60 10.68 28.94 -28.17
CA SER A 60 11.47 28.19 -29.15
C SER A 60 12.82 27.68 -28.61
N ARG A 61 13.31 28.18 -27.48
CA ARG A 61 14.60 27.79 -26.87
C ARG A 61 14.47 26.89 -25.63
N VAL A 62 13.30 26.87 -24.97
CA VAL A 62 13.05 26.03 -23.78
C VAL A 62 12.49 24.64 -24.16
N ALA A 63 11.75 24.53 -25.27
CA ALA A 63 11.21 23.26 -25.77
C ALA A 63 12.28 22.17 -26.06
N PRO A 64 13.48 22.48 -26.60
CA PRO A 64 14.50 21.46 -26.87
C PRO A 64 15.18 20.92 -25.59
N VAL A 65 15.26 21.71 -24.51
CA VAL A 65 15.97 21.31 -23.27
C VAL A 65 15.11 20.37 -22.41
N ALA A 66 13.81 20.62 -22.31
CA ALA A 66 12.87 19.69 -21.67
C ALA A 66 12.68 18.40 -22.49
N ALA A 67 12.68 18.50 -23.84
CA ALA A 67 12.65 17.34 -24.73
C ALA A 67 13.95 16.52 -24.70
N ALA A 68 15.11 17.16 -24.47
CA ALA A 68 16.41 16.49 -24.33
C ALA A 68 16.55 15.69 -23.02
N GLY A 69 15.97 16.18 -21.91
CA GLY A 69 16.00 15.48 -20.62
C GLY A 69 14.97 14.36 -20.48
N ILE A 70 13.78 14.53 -21.06
CA ILE A 70 12.67 13.57 -20.97
C ILE A 70 12.70 12.55 -22.12
N GLY A 71 13.31 12.91 -23.27
CA GLY A 71 13.41 12.07 -24.46
C GLY A 71 14.06 10.69 -24.24
N PRO A 72 15.10 10.53 -23.39
CA PRO A 72 15.63 9.21 -23.01
C PRO A 72 14.65 8.40 -22.17
N ILE A 73 13.95 9.02 -21.21
CA ILE A 73 12.98 8.36 -20.32
C ILE A 73 11.73 7.91 -21.09
N VAL A 74 11.23 8.74 -21.99
CA VAL A 74 10.09 8.42 -22.87
C VAL A 74 10.46 7.34 -23.90
N ARG A 75 11.70 7.33 -24.41
CA ARG A 75 12.20 6.24 -25.26
C ARG A 75 12.36 4.93 -24.48
N LEU A 76 12.85 4.97 -23.24
CA LEU A 76 12.93 3.80 -22.35
C LEU A 76 11.54 3.27 -21.95
N ALA A 77 10.56 4.14 -21.74
CA ALA A 77 9.16 3.75 -21.45
C ALA A 77 8.46 3.10 -22.66
N ARG A 78 8.91 3.41 -23.89
CA ARG A 78 8.41 2.82 -25.13
C ARG A 78 9.14 1.53 -25.55
N GLY A 79 10.24 1.17 -24.88
CA GLY A 79 11.01 -0.03 -25.19
C GLY A 79 10.36 -1.33 -24.72
N ALA A 80 11.08 -2.44 -24.96
CA ALA A 80 10.71 -3.80 -24.56
C ALA A 80 10.36 -3.93 -23.07
N GLY A 81 9.67 -5.01 -22.68
CA GLY A 81 9.12 -5.18 -21.32
C GLY A 81 10.12 -4.92 -20.18
N GLN A 82 11.39 -5.32 -20.36
CA GLN A 82 12.46 -5.06 -19.39
C GLN A 82 12.76 -3.55 -19.18
N GLN A 83 12.68 -2.73 -20.23
CA GLN A 83 12.90 -1.28 -20.12
C GLN A 83 11.73 -0.61 -19.39
N ARG A 84 10.50 -1.07 -19.62
CA ARG A 84 9.32 -0.59 -18.89
C ARG A 84 9.42 -0.91 -17.40
N ALA A 85 9.85 -2.11 -17.04
CA ALA A 85 10.05 -2.51 -15.65
C ALA A 85 11.15 -1.69 -14.94
N LEU A 86 12.24 -1.34 -15.65
CA LEU A 86 13.28 -0.45 -15.13
C LEU A 86 12.77 0.98 -14.90
N VAL A 87 12.07 1.55 -15.89
CA VAL A 87 11.49 2.90 -15.76
C VAL A 87 10.42 2.94 -14.68
N GLY A 88 9.57 1.91 -14.59
CA GLY A 88 8.58 1.76 -13.52
C GLY A 88 9.24 1.67 -12.15
N SER A 89 10.29 0.86 -12.02
CA SER A 89 11.08 0.76 -10.78
C SER A 89 11.71 2.09 -10.39
N LEU A 90 12.26 2.84 -11.36
CA LEU A 90 12.83 4.16 -11.12
C LEU A 90 11.76 5.17 -10.70
N ALA A 91 10.58 5.16 -11.34
CA ALA A 91 9.47 6.02 -10.97
C ALA A 91 8.98 5.72 -9.54
N ILE A 92 8.88 4.44 -9.19
CA ILE A 92 8.56 4.00 -7.83
C ILE A 92 9.63 4.50 -6.85
N MET A 93 10.91 4.34 -7.16
CA MET A 93 12.01 4.86 -6.32
C MET A 93 11.86 6.36 -6.07
N VAL A 94 11.56 7.16 -7.09
CA VAL A 94 11.37 8.61 -6.97
C VAL A 94 10.17 8.94 -6.09
N VAL A 95 9.05 8.24 -6.29
CA VAL A 95 7.84 8.42 -5.46
C VAL A 95 8.12 8.07 -4.01
N VAL A 96 8.75 6.92 -3.75
CA VAL A 96 9.13 6.46 -2.41
C VAL A 96 10.09 7.47 -1.77
N ALA A 97 11.15 7.87 -2.47
CA ALA A 97 12.11 8.86 -1.96
C ALA A 97 11.44 10.21 -1.63
N GLY A 98 10.50 10.65 -2.47
CA GLY A 98 9.70 11.86 -2.19
C GLY A 98 8.82 11.70 -0.94
N LEU A 99 8.10 10.59 -0.83
CA LEU A 99 7.27 10.26 0.33
C LEU A 99 8.07 10.28 1.64
N VAL A 100 9.23 9.65 1.56
CA VAL A 100 10.21 9.53 2.64
C VAL A 100 10.78 10.88 3.05
N ALA A 101 11.13 11.73 2.07
CA ALA A 101 11.64 13.06 2.33
C ALA A 101 10.58 13.92 3.04
N THR A 102 9.33 13.88 2.59
CA THR A 102 8.22 14.58 3.24
C THR A 102 8.03 14.12 4.69
N LEU A 103 7.99 12.81 4.94
CA LEU A 103 7.85 12.27 6.30
C LEU A 103 9.02 12.66 7.20
N THR A 104 10.24 12.73 6.65
CA THR A 104 11.44 13.13 7.41
C THR A 104 11.40 14.61 7.76
N ILE A 105 10.96 15.47 6.83
CA ILE A 105 10.80 16.91 7.07
C ILE A 105 9.72 17.14 8.13
N GLU A 106 8.54 16.54 7.97
CA GLU A 106 7.44 16.63 8.95
C GLU A 106 7.86 16.16 10.34
N ALA A 107 8.57 15.04 10.41
CA ALA A 107 9.10 14.54 11.68
C ALA A 107 10.14 15.50 12.27
N THR A 108 11.01 16.09 11.46
CA THR A 108 12.05 17.02 11.95
C THR A 108 11.41 18.27 12.56
N VAL A 109 10.37 18.79 11.91
CA VAL A 109 9.57 19.91 12.42
C VAL A 109 8.83 19.53 13.71
N ALA A 110 8.25 18.33 13.78
CA ALA A 110 7.50 17.83 14.94
C ALA A 110 8.38 17.24 16.07
N GLN A 111 9.71 17.20 15.87
CA GLN A 111 10.69 16.60 16.80
C GLN A 111 10.31 15.17 17.27
N SER A 112 10.64 14.81 18.51
CA SER A 112 10.40 13.48 19.11
C SER A 112 8.91 13.13 19.31
N SER A 113 8.00 14.07 19.07
CA SER A 113 6.56 13.87 19.25
C SER A 113 5.89 13.20 18.04
N HIS A 114 6.56 13.13 16.89
CA HIS A 114 5.96 12.65 15.64
C HIS A 114 5.51 11.17 15.75
N PRO A 115 4.24 10.83 15.46
CA PRO A 115 3.69 9.48 15.63
C PRO A 115 4.50 8.39 14.89
N LYS A 116 4.95 8.67 13.66
CA LYS A 116 5.74 7.71 12.88
C LYS A 116 7.11 7.41 13.47
N LEU A 117 7.71 8.38 14.16
CA LEU A 117 8.99 8.17 14.83
C LEU A 117 8.80 7.24 16.05
N LYS A 118 7.71 7.41 16.80
CA LYS A 118 7.34 6.52 17.90
C LYS A 118 7.10 5.08 17.42
N GLU A 119 6.37 4.91 16.32
CA GLU A 119 6.17 3.61 15.68
C GLU A 119 7.51 2.95 15.32
N ALA A 120 8.43 3.68 14.68
CA ALA A 120 9.75 3.15 14.30
C ALA A 120 10.62 2.74 15.51
N ILE A 121 10.61 3.55 16.58
CA ILE A 121 11.34 3.22 17.81
C ILE A 121 10.77 1.95 18.45
N ALA A 122 9.44 1.83 18.54
CA ALA A 122 8.78 0.67 19.11
C ALA A 122 9.12 -0.61 18.32
N SER A 123 9.14 -0.53 16.99
CA SER A 123 9.62 -1.62 16.11
C SER A 123 11.06 -2.02 16.43
N VAL A 124 11.97 -1.06 16.57
CA VAL A 124 13.39 -1.33 16.85
C VAL A 124 13.58 -2.00 18.21
N VAL A 125 12.89 -1.51 19.23
CA VAL A 125 12.96 -2.07 20.59
C VAL A 125 12.47 -3.52 20.60
N LEU A 126 11.39 -3.82 19.88
CA LEU A 126 10.88 -5.19 19.77
C LEU A 126 11.92 -6.15 19.16
N PHE A 127 12.68 -5.69 18.17
CA PHE A 127 13.66 -6.49 17.44
C PHE A 127 15.05 -6.53 18.11
N ARG A 128 15.20 -5.95 19.30
CA ARG A 128 16.46 -5.97 20.09
C ARG A 128 17.10 -7.36 20.22
N PRO A 129 16.36 -8.47 20.45
CA PRO A 129 16.98 -9.79 20.58
C PRO A 129 17.68 -10.27 19.31
N LEU A 130 17.25 -9.80 18.13
CA LEU A 130 17.81 -10.17 16.84
C LEU A 130 18.89 -9.18 16.38
N VAL A 131 18.72 -7.89 16.68
CA VAL A 131 19.62 -6.82 16.21
C VAL A 131 19.94 -5.85 17.37
N PRO A 132 20.76 -6.28 18.35
CA PRO A 132 20.94 -5.56 19.61
C PRO A 132 21.60 -4.18 19.47
N HIS A 133 22.42 -3.99 18.43
CA HIS A 133 23.17 -2.76 18.20
C HIS A 133 22.30 -1.59 17.70
N VAL A 134 21.17 -1.88 17.04
CA VAL A 134 20.33 -0.84 16.43
C VAL A 134 19.59 0.00 17.49
N VAL A 135 19.29 -0.59 18.65
CA VAL A 135 18.61 0.09 19.77
C VAL A 135 19.49 1.16 20.43
N GLN A 136 20.81 1.12 20.22
CA GLN A 136 21.75 2.10 20.76
C GLN A 136 21.78 3.40 19.95
N LEU A 137 21.21 3.40 18.74
CA LEU A 137 21.17 4.58 17.89
C LEU A 137 20.11 5.57 18.38
N ASN A 138 20.44 6.86 18.33
CA ASN A 138 19.43 7.92 18.41
C ASN A 138 18.38 7.69 17.29
N PRO A 139 17.07 7.87 17.54
CA PRO A 139 16.02 7.70 16.55
C PRO A 139 16.31 8.39 15.21
N TRP A 140 16.90 9.59 15.23
CA TRP A 140 17.28 10.32 14.02
C TRP A 140 18.39 9.62 13.23
N HIS A 141 19.44 9.15 13.93
CA HIS A 141 20.51 8.39 13.29
C HIS A 141 19.99 7.07 12.69
N TYR A 142 19.07 6.40 13.38
CA TYR A 142 18.43 5.20 12.86
C TYR A 142 17.64 5.49 11.58
N VAL A 143 16.76 6.50 11.60
CA VAL A 143 15.96 6.90 10.44
C VAL A 143 16.86 7.29 9.26
N THR A 144 17.89 8.10 9.49
CA THR A 144 18.88 8.46 8.46
C THR A 144 19.61 7.24 7.90
N LEU A 145 20.04 6.31 8.76
CA LEU A 145 20.71 5.08 8.33
C LEU A 145 19.80 4.21 7.46
N VAL A 146 18.54 4.03 7.86
CA VAL A 146 17.54 3.30 7.09
C VAL A 146 17.35 3.93 5.71
N TRP A 147 17.29 5.27 5.64
CA TRP A 147 17.14 5.98 4.36
C TRP A 147 18.36 5.84 3.46
N LEU A 148 19.56 6.00 4.00
CA LEU A 148 20.79 5.82 3.24
C LEU A 148 20.94 4.37 2.76
N ALA A 149 20.58 3.40 3.59
CA ALA A 149 20.58 1.99 3.22
C ALA A 149 19.56 1.68 2.10
N LEU A 150 18.34 2.21 2.20
CA LEU A 150 17.32 2.06 1.16
C LEU A 150 17.76 2.71 -0.16
N LEU A 151 18.29 3.93 -0.13
CA LEU A 151 18.80 4.60 -1.32
C LEU A 151 19.96 3.82 -1.96
N PHE A 152 20.89 3.33 -1.13
CA PHE A 152 21.99 2.48 -1.59
C PHE A 152 21.48 1.19 -2.23
N GLN A 153 20.51 0.51 -1.61
CA GLN A 153 19.87 -0.68 -2.18
C GLN A 153 19.25 -0.39 -3.54
N TRP A 154 18.56 0.74 -3.71
CA TRP A 154 18.02 1.17 -5.00
C TRP A 154 19.08 1.41 -6.06
N VAL A 155 20.17 2.10 -5.72
CA VAL A 155 21.28 2.33 -6.65
C VAL A 155 21.91 1.01 -7.09
N VAL A 156 22.17 0.10 -6.15
CA VAL A 156 22.74 -1.23 -6.45
C VAL A 156 21.77 -2.04 -7.30
N TYR A 157 20.50 -2.12 -6.92
CA TYR A 157 19.45 -2.86 -7.62
C TYR A 157 19.27 -2.36 -9.07
N LEU A 158 19.10 -1.06 -9.28
CA LEU A 158 18.90 -0.49 -10.62
C LEU A 158 20.16 -0.67 -11.49
N SER A 159 21.34 -0.48 -10.92
CA SER A 159 22.62 -0.70 -11.62
C SER A 159 22.78 -2.16 -12.03
N LEU A 160 22.43 -3.10 -11.13
CA LEU A 160 22.49 -4.53 -11.38
C LEU A 160 21.49 -4.94 -12.47
N LEU A 161 20.21 -4.59 -12.33
CA LEU A 161 19.21 -4.91 -13.35
C LEU A 161 19.52 -4.29 -14.71
N TRP A 162 20.04 -3.06 -14.74
CA TRP A 162 20.45 -2.41 -15.98
C TRP A 162 21.57 -3.18 -16.68
N ARG A 163 22.56 -3.68 -15.94
CA ARG A 163 23.63 -4.51 -16.49
C ARG A 163 23.12 -5.89 -16.92
N LEU A 164 22.16 -6.44 -16.19
CA LEU A 164 21.61 -7.77 -16.45
C LEU A 164 20.60 -7.80 -17.59
N ARG A 165 19.97 -6.66 -17.96
CA ARG A 165 18.98 -6.62 -19.06
C ARG A 165 19.56 -7.04 -20.41
N ALA A 166 20.86 -6.84 -20.62
CA ALA A 166 21.56 -7.22 -21.85
C ALA A 166 22.07 -8.67 -21.82
N ARG A 167 21.92 -9.38 -20.69
CA ARG A 167 22.41 -10.76 -20.54
C ARG A 167 21.24 -11.74 -20.67
N MET A 168 21.27 -12.57 -21.71
CA MET A 168 20.21 -13.54 -22.00
C MET A 168 20.34 -14.85 -21.18
N SER A 169 21.43 -15.03 -20.41
CA SER A 169 21.76 -16.29 -19.72
C SER A 169 21.94 -16.13 -18.20
N MET A 170 20.94 -15.57 -17.53
CA MET A 170 20.90 -15.56 -16.06
C MET A 170 20.52 -16.93 -15.51
N ASN A 171 21.26 -17.42 -14.49
CA ASN A 171 20.92 -18.67 -13.83
C ASN A 171 19.76 -18.46 -12.83
N PRO A 172 18.55 -19.03 -13.06
CA PRO A 172 17.40 -18.82 -12.19
C PRO A 172 17.62 -19.35 -10.76
N ARG A 173 18.51 -20.33 -10.56
CA ARG A 173 18.87 -20.82 -9.23
C ARG A 173 19.58 -19.75 -8.41
N LEU A 174 20.50 -19.01 -9.04
CA LEU A 174 21.19 -17.89 -8.37
C LEU A 174 20.22 -16.76 -8.04
N VAL A 175 19.25 -16.49 -8.92
CA VAL A 175 18.17 -15.53 -8.65
C VAL A 175 17.36 -15.93 -7.42
N ALA A 176 16.94 -17.19 -7.36
CA ALA A 176 16.20 -17.74 -6.22
C ALA A 176 17.01 -17.71 -4.92
N ILE A 177 18.30 -18.10 -4.96
CA ILE A 177 19.19 -18.02 -3.79
C ILE A 177 19.32 -16.57 -3.32
N GLY A 178 19.52 -15.62 -4.23
CA GLY A 178 19.56 -14.19 -3.90
C GLY A 178 18.26 -13.71 -3.26
N ALA A 179 17.11 -14.14 -3.78
CA ALA A 179 15.80 -13.79 -3.22
C ALA A 179 15.62 -14.34 -1.79
N VAL A 180 16.05 -15.58 -1.54
CA VAL A 180 16.02 -16.19 -0.21
C VAL A 180 16.94 -15.43 0.74
N VAL A 181 18.19 -15.18 0.37
CA VAL A 181 19.17 -14.48 1.22
C VAL A 181 18.69 -13.07 1.56
N LEU A 182 18.29 -12.28 0.55
CA LEU A 182 17.80 -10.91 0.76
C LEU A 182 16.52 -10.89 1.59
N GLY A 183 15.61 -11.82 1.36
CA GLY A 183 14.37 -11.91 2.13
C GLY A 183 14.60 -12.35 3.58
N LEU A 184 15.56 -13.23 3.86
CA LEU A 184 15.95 -13.56 5.24
C LEU A 184 16.49 -12.34 6.00
N PHE A 185 17.29 -11.50 5.34
CA PHE A 185 17.69 -10.21 5.90
C PHE A 185 16.47 -9.31 6.16
N ALA A 186 15.49 -9.28 5.25
CA ALA A 186 14.27 -8.50 5.46
C ALA A 186 13.44 -8.99 6.66
N VAL A 187 13.35 -10.30 6.89
CA VAL A 187 12.62 -10.88 8.04
C VAL A 187 13.19 -10.37 9.37
N VAL A 188 14.52 -10.36 9.52
CA VAL A 188 15.17 -9.89 10.76
C VAL A 188 15.27 -8.37 10.88
N THR A 189 15.00 -7.62 9.80
CA THR A 189 15.05 -6.16 9.80
C THR A 189 13.80 -5.58 10.45
N PRO A 190 13.89 -4.69 11.46
CA PRO A 190 12.71 -4.08 12.07
C PRO A 190 11.86 -3.33 11.04
N PRO A 191 10.52 -3.41 11.10
CA PRO A 191 9.66 -2.68 10.17
C PRO A 191 9.81 -1.18 10.38
N ALA A 192 10.31 -0.48 9.35
CA ALA A 192 10.66 0.95 9.44
C ALA A 192 9.70 1.86 8.66
N LEU A 193 9.11 1.36 7.56
CA LEU A 193 8.23 2.15 6.68
C LEU A 193 6.76 2.11 7.13
N SER A 194 6.36 1.04 7.80
CA SER A 194 4.98 0.78 8.19
C SER A 194 4.90 -0.01 9.49
N SER A 195 3.80 0.17 10.22
CA SER A 195 3.47 -0.48 11.49
C SER A 195 2.28 -1.43 11.37
N ASP A 196 1.79 -1.66 10.15
CA ASP A 196 0.57 -2.44 9.90
C ASP A 196 0.69 -3.89 10.40
N VAL A 197 1.88 -4.48 10.38
CA VAL A 197 2.10 -5.85 10.92
C VAL A 197 1.68 -5.99 12.39
N PHE A 198 1.86 -4.94 13.20
CA PHE A 198 1.41 -4.95 14.60
C PHE A 198 -0.10 -4.89 14.70
N MET A 199 -0.75 -4.21 13.76
CA MET A 199 -2.20 -4.14 13.69
C MET A 199 -2.79 -5.45 13.17
N TYR A 200 -2.17 -6.11 12.20
CA TYR A 200 -2.57 -7.47 11.80
C TYR A 200 -2.52 -8.43 12.99
N ALA A 201 -1.43 -8.38 13.75
CA ALA A 201 -1.27 -9.18 14.95
C ALA A 201 -2.35 -8.89 15.97
N ILE A 202 -2.62 -7.62 16.31
CA ILE A 202 -3.62 -7.31 17.34
C ILE A 202 -5.06 -7.68 16.90
N PHE A 203 -5.43 -7.48 15.63
CA PHE A 203 -6.72 -7.96 15.13
C PHE A 203 -6.84 -9.48 15.15
N GLY A 204 -5.74 -10.16 14.82
CA GLY A 204 -5.64 -11.61 14.96
C GLY A 204 -5.87 -12.05 16.40
N ARG A 205 -5.24 -11.38 17.38
CA ARG A 205 -5.39 -11.71 18.80
C ARG A 205 -6.79 -11.43 19.34
N ILE A 206 -7.44 -10.35 18.93
CA ILE A 206 -8.85 -10.08 19.29
C ILE A 206 -9.73 -11.30 18.96
N GLY A 207 -9.54 -11.91 17.80
CA GLY A 207 -10.27 -13.13 17.43
C GLY A 207 -9.76 -14.41 18.08
N ALA A 208 -8.44 -14.64 18.06
CA ALA A 208 -7.85 -15.93 18.40
C ALA A 208 -7.53 -16.15 19.89
N VAL A 209 -7.48 -15.07 20.67
CA VAL A 209 -7.11 -15.09 22.10
C VAL A 209 -8.24 -14.58 22.97
N TYR A 210 -8.98 -13.57 22.50
CA TYR A 210 -10.08 -12.98 23.25
C TYR A 210 -11.45 -13.52 22.82
N ASP A 211 -11.53 -14.36 21.78
CA ASP A 211 -12.78 -14.90 21.22
C ASP A 211 -13.80 -13.80 20.84
N LEU A 212 -13.30 -12.63 20.44
CA LEU A 212 -14.11 -11.48 20.05
C LEU A 212 -14.10 -11.26 18.54
N ASN A 213 -15.18 -10.69 18.02
CA ASN A 213 -15.26 -10.37 16.59
C ASN A 213 -14.44 -9.09 16.28
N PRO A 214 -13.32 -9.18 15.51
CA PRO A 214 -12.47 -8.03 15.22
C PRO A 214 -13.12 -7.00 14.29
N TYR A 215 -14.28 -7.33 13.69
CA TYR A 215 -15.11 -6.39 12.94
C TYR A 215 -15.97 -5.49 13.83
N LEU A 216 -16.19 -5.89 15.10
CA LEU A 216 -16.99 -5.14 16.07
C LEU A 216 -16.13 -4.47 17.15
N HIS A 217 -14.95 -5.02 17.43
CA HIS A 217 -14.09 -4.56 18.50
C HIS A 217 -12.77 -3.99 17.98
N SER A 218 -12.43 -2.80 18.45
CA SER A 218 -11.11 -2.20 18.23
C SER A 218 -10.10 -2.71 19.26
N ALA A 219 -8.81 -2.55 18.98
CA ALA A 219 -7.75 -2.92 19.91
C ALA A 219 -7.85 -2.21 21.27
N ASN A 220 -8.25 -0.94 21.29
CA ASN A 220 -8.43 -0.18 22.53
C ASN A 220 -9.58 -0.74 23.38
N ALA A 221 -10.67 -1.16 22.73
CA ALA A 221 -11.85 -1.68 23.43
C ALA A 221 -11.66 -3.12 23.93
N ALA A 222 -10.92 -3.96 23.20
CA ALA A 222 -10.86 -5.40 23.46
C ALA A 222 -9.49 -5.94 23.89
N ALA A 223 -8.40 -5.22 23.63
CA ALA A 223 -7.04 -5.73 23.78
C ALA A 223 -6.08 -4.70 24.40
N SER A 224 -6.57 -3.76 25.21
CA SER A 224 -5.74 -2.70 25.83
C SER A 224 -4.72 -3.22 26.83
N THR A 225 -4.92 -4.43 27.36
CA THR A 225 -3.99 -5.13 28.27
C THR A 225 -3.07 -6.11 27.54
N ASP A 226 -3.22 -6.28 26.21
CA ASP A 226 -2.41 -7.21 25.43
C ASP A 226 -0.97 -6.70 25.27
N ALA A 227 0.01 -7.62 25.26
CA ALA A 227 1.41 -7.28 25.07
C ALA A 227 1.71 -6.64 23.69
N MET A 228 0.85 -6.86 22.69
CA MET A 228 0.93 -6.19 21.39
C MET A 228 0.39 -4.76 21.41
N PHE A 229 -0.44 -4.39 22.38
CA PHE A 229 -1.15 -3.10 22.40
C PHE A 229 -0.22 -1.88 22.34
N PRO A 230 0.94 -1.83 23.03
CA PRO A 230 1.86 -0.69 22.93
C PRO A 230 2.41 -0.45 21.51
N LEU A 231 2.33 -1.45 20.62
CA LEU A 231 2.77 -1.37 19.23
C LEU A 231 1.62 -0.95 18.28
N ALA A 232 0.39 -0.84 18.76
CA ALA A 232 -0.78 -0.55 17.96
C ALA A 232 -0.80 0.91 17.49
N ALA A 233 -0.54 1.13 16.21
CA ALA A 233 -0.50 2.48 15.62
C ALA A 233 -1.87 3.13 15.45
N TRP A 234 -2.95 2.34 15.45
CA TRP A 234 -4.32 2.82 15.28
C TRP A 234 -5.32 1.99 16.10
N PRO A 235 -5.28 2.11 17.44
CA PRO A 235 -5.99 1.17 18.30
C PRO A 235 -7.52 1.36 18.33
N ASN A 236 -8.04 2.44 17.77
CA ASN A 236 -9.44 2.87 17.96
C ASN A 236 -10.41 2.43 16.85
N ILE A 237 -9.96 1.67 15.85
CA ILE A 237 -10.84 1.18 14.79
C ILE A 237 -10.87 -0.36 14.74
N PRO A 238 -11.97 -0.97 14.29
CA PRO A 238 -12.03 -2.40 13.98
C PRO A 238 -11.18 -2.73 12.75
N THR A 239 -11.04 -4.02 12.44
CA THR A 239 -10.29 -4.46 11.26
C THR A 239 -10.93 -3.93 9.96
N PRO A 240 -10.17 -3.22 9.10
CA PRO A 240 -10.63 -2.80 7.78
C PRO A 240 -10.39 -3.86 6.70
N TYR A 241 -9.76 -4.98 7.06
CA TYR A 241 -9.37 -6.00 6.09
C TYR A 241 -10.49 -7.00 5.81
N GLY A 242 -10.40 -7.65 4.65
CA GLY A 242 -11.36 -8.68 4.28
C GLY A 242 -11.23 -9.95 5.14
N PRO A 243 -12.27 -10.79 5.12
CA PRO A 243 -12.40 -11.92 6.04
C PRO A 243 -11.27 -12.95 5.89
N ILE A 244 -10.74 -13.14 4.68
CA ILE A 244 -9.61 -14.06 4.46
C ILE A 244 -8.37 -13.57 5.20
N TRP A 245 -8.06 -12.26 5.13
CA TRP A 245 -6.92 -11.73 5.88
C TRP A 245 -7.14 -11.77 7.38
N THR A 246 -8.36 -11.52 7.84
CA THR A 246 -8.71 -11.58 9.27
C THR A 246 -8.52 -12.99 9.81
N LEU A 247 -8.96 -14.03 9.08
CA LEU A 247 -8.76 -15.43 9.45
C LEU A 247 -7.28 -15.83 9.45
N VAL A 248 -6.53 -15.41 8.43
CA VAL A 248 -5.07 -15.60 8.38
C VAL A 248 -4.39 -14.94 9.59
N SER A 249 -4.81 -13.71 9.92
CA SER A 249 -4.27 -12.96 11.06
C SER A 249 -4.57 -13.68 12.38
N GLN A 250 -5.77 -14.21 12.57
CA GLN A 250 -6.13 -15.03 13.74
C GLN A 250 -5.24 -16.27 13.84
N ALA A 251 -5.08 -17.01 12.74
CA ALA A 251 -4.24 -18.21 12.71
C ALA A 251 -2.77 -17.91 13.04
N LEU A 252 -2.21 -16.81 12.55
CA LEU A 252 -0.83 -16.43 12.85
C LEU A 252 -0.66 -15.92 14.29
N ALA A 253 -1.67 -15.21 14.80
CA ALA A 253 -1.63 -14.56 16.11
C ALA A 253 -2.08 -15.45 17.29
N MET A 254 -2.47 -16.69 17.01
CA MET A 254 -2.89 -17.66 18.03
C MET A 254 -1.78 -17.95 19.05
N GLY A 255 -2.19 -18.28 20.28
CA GLY A 255 -1.31 -18.67 21.38
C GLY A 255 -1.24 -17.61 22.48
N HIS A 256 -1.76 -17.95 23.65
CA HIS A 256 -1.81 -17.10 24.84
C HIS A 256 -0.41 -16.70 25.35
N GLY A 257 0.58 -17.57 25.18
CA GLY A 257 1.97 -17.34 25.62
C GLY A 257 2.92 -16.81 24.53
N SER A 258 2.42 -16.52 23.32
CA SER A 258 3.27 -16.01 22.23
C SER A 258 3.80 -14.63 22.59
N THR A 259 5.11 -14.40 22.47
CA THR A 259 5.65 -13.05 22.65
C THR A 259 5.25 -12.15 21.47
N PRO A 260 5.29 -10.82 21.64
CA PRO A 260 5.09 -9.89 20.53
C PRO A 260 6.02 -10.16 19.34
N LEU A 261 7.28 -10.52 19.62
CA LEU A 261 8.27 -10.79 18.59
C LEU A 261 7.93 -12.07 17.82
N ASP A 262 7.58 -13.16 18.52
CA ASP A 262 7.19 -14.43 17.88
C ASP A 262 5.99 -14.23 16.96
N THR A 263 5.00 -13.49 17.44
CA THR A 263 3.78 -13.19 16.67
C THR A 263 4.14 -12.47 15.38
N VAL A 264 4.92 -11.38 15.47
CA VAL A 264 5.34 -10.60 14.30
C VAL A 264 6.22 -11.41 13.34
N LEU A 265 7.10 -12.27 13.85
CA LEU A 265 7.93 -13.14 13.02
C LEU A 265 7.09 -14.13 12.20
N ARG A 266 5.96 -14.64 12.72
CA ARG A 266 5.04 -15.49 11.93
C ARG A 266 4.44 -14.74 10.74
N PHE A 267 4.02 -13.49 10.91
CA PHE A 267 3.56 -12.64 9.81
C PHE A 267 4.67 -12.39 8.78
N LYS A 268 5.88 -12.07 9.24
CA LYS A 268 7.03 -11.87 8.36
C LYS A 268 7.41 -13.12 7.59
N LEU A 269 7.34 -14.30 8.21
CA LEU A 269 7.60 -15.57 7.53
C LEU A 269 6.55 -15.89 6.47
N LEU A 270 5.26 -15.61 6.74
CA LEU A 270 4.22 -15.71 5.71
C LEU A 270 4.49 -14.76 4.54
N ALA A 271 4.78 -13.48 4.83
CA ALA A 271 4.99 -12.48 3.80
C ALA A 271 6.28 -12.76 2.99
N PHE A 272 7.36 -13.18 3.64
CA PHE A 272 8.58 -13.68 2.99
C PHE A 272 8.29 -14.85 2.06
N THR A 273 7.53 -15.84 2.54
CA THR A 273 7.13 -17.00 1.71
C THR A 273 6.30 -16.54 0.51
N ALA A 274 5.36 -15.61 0.70
CA ALA A 274 4.56 -15.06 -0.38
C ALA A 274 5.44 -14.36 -1.44
N VAL A 275 6.42 -13.53 -1.04
CA VAL A 275 7.37 -12.88 -1.96
C VAL A 275 8.19 -13.90 -2.77
N LEU A 276 8.63 -15.00 -2.13
CA LEU A 276 9.34 -16.06 -2.85
C LEU A 276 8.43 -16.76 -3.88
N VAL A 277 7.19 -17.05 -3.49
CA VAL A 277 6.19 -17.65 -4.39
C VAL A 277 5.84 -16.70 -5.52
N ASP A 278 5.66 -15.41 -5.27
CA ASP A 278 5.40 -14.39 -6.28
C ASP A 278 6.51 -14.36 -7.33
N GLY A 279 7.77 -14.29 -6.89
CA GLY A 279 8.90 -14.31 -7.81
C GLY A 279 8.97 -15.60 -8.64
N PHE A 280 8.65 -16.75 -8.04
CA PHE A 280 8.56 -18.01 -8.76
C PHE A 280 7.38 -18.04 -9.76
N LEU A 281 6.21 -17.52 -9.39
CA LEU A 281 5.04 -17.43 -10.28
C LEU A 281 5.33 -16.49 -11.46
N ILE A 282 5.99 -15.36 -11.21
CA ILE A 282 6.48 -14.44 -12.24
C ILE A 282 7.43 -15.17 -13.19
N TYR A 283 8.40 -15.91 -12.66
CA TYR A 283 9.31 -16.73 -13.47
C TYR A 283 8.54 -17.73 -14.35
N VAL A 284 7.57 -18.45 -13.79
CA VAL A 284 6.76 -19.45 -14.51
C VAL A 284 5.92 -18.79 -15.61
N LEU A 285 5.26 -17.66 -15.32
CA LEU A 285 4.44 -16.93 -16.28
C LEU A 285 5.28 -16.38 -17.44
N VAL A 286 6.42 -15.77 -17.13
CA VAL A 286 7.32 -15.19 -18.16
C VAL A 286 7.96 -16.30 -18.98
N ARG A 287 8.41 -17.40 -18.36
CA ARG A 287 9.12 -18.49 -19.05
C ARG A 287 8.31 -19.14 -20.17
N ARG A 288 6.98 -19.16 -20.08
CA ARG A 288 6.13 -19.76 -21.13
C ARG A 288 6.21 -19.02 -22.46
N ARG A 289 6.48 -17.72 -22.42
CA ARG A 289 6.44 -16.80 -23.57
C ARG A 289 7.80 -16.21 -23.91
N SER A 290 8.66 -16.01 -22.91
CA SER A 290 10.03 -15.51 -23.05
C SER A 290 10.95 -16.19 -22.02
N PRO A 291 11.46 -17.40 -22.33
CA PRO A 291 12.35 -18.15 -21.42
C PRO A 291 13.58 -17.37 -20.99
N GLU A 292 14.14 -16.56 -21.89
CA GLU A 292 15.36 -15.79 -21.66
C GLU A 292 15.14 -14.59 -20.73
N SER A 293 13.94 -13.99 -20.74
CA SER A 293 13.60 -12.87 -19.84
C SER A 293 13.12 -13.34 -18.47
N ALA A 294 12.77 -14.62 -18.31
CA ALA A 294 12.16 -15.12 -17.08
C ALA A 294 13.04 -14.95 -15.83
N PRO A 295 14.35 -15.27 -15.84
CA PRO A 295 15.19 -15.04 -14.68
C PRO A 295 15.38 -13.54 -14.38
N TRP A 296 15.40 -12.70 -15.42
CA TRP A 296 15.48 -11.24 -15.25
C TRP A 296 14.22 -10.70 -14.59
N ALA A 297 13.03 -11.11 -15.06
CA ALA A 297 11.75 -10.68 -14.48
C ALA A 297 11.60 -11.16 -13.02
N TYR A 298 12.07 -12.36 -12.71
CA TYR A 298 12.14 -12.86 -11.33
C TYR A 298 13.05 -11.97 -10.48
N ALA A 299 14.28 -11.68 -10.92
CA ALA A 299 15.19 -10.80 -10.19
C ALA A 299 14.61 -9.38 -10.03
N ALA A 300 13.96 -8.86 -11.07
CA ALA A 300 13.37 -7.52 -11.06
C ALA A 300 12.23 -7.36 -10.04
N PHE A 301 11.55 -8.44 -9.69
CA PHE A 301 10.58 -8.42 -8.60
C PHE A 301 11.24 -8.74 -7.26
N ALA A 302 11.87 -9.92 -7.15
CA ALA A 302 12.27 -10.47 -5.86
C ALA A 302 13.47 -9.77 -5.22
N TRP A 303 14.29 -9.06 -6.01
CA TRP A 303 15.42 -8.25 -5.50
C TRP A 303 15.08 -6.77 -5.39
N ASN A 304 13.83 -6.39 -5.69
CA ASN A 304 13.41 -5.00 -5.63
C ASN A 304 13.42 -4.49 -4.17
N PRO A 305 14.11 -3.37 -3.87
CA PRO A 305 14.18 -2.85 -2.51
C PRO A 305 12.81 -2.55 -1.89
N LEU A 306 11.82 -2.13 -2.70
CA LEU A 306 10.45 -1.95 -2.22
C LEU A 306 9.82 -3.27 -1.80
N VAL A 307 9.97 -4.33 -2.60
CA VAL A 307 9.41 -5.66 -2.30
C VAL A 307 10.05 -6.22 -1.02
N LEU A 308 11.35 -6.05 -0.85
CA LEU A 308 12.07 -6.46 0.35
C LEU A 308 11.65 -5.64 1.57
N ALA A 309 11.52 -4.32 1.45
CA ALA A 309 11.17 -3.44 2.56
C ALA A 309 9.69 -3.57 2.98
N GLU A 310 8.76 -3.54 2.03
CA GLU A 310 7.32 -3.55 2.31
C GLU A 310 6.76 -4.97 2.43
N GLY A 311 7.11 -5.85 1.48
CA GLY A 311 6.65 -7.24 1.47
C GLY A 311 7.39 -8.11 2.49
N GLY A 312 8.71 -7.90 2.65
CA GLY A 312 9.52 -8.65 3.60
C GLY A 312 9.54 -8.04 5.00
N ALA A 313 10.21 -6.89 5.14
CA ALA A 313 10.50 -6.31 6.45
C ALA A 313 9.25 -5.75 7.16
N ALA A 314 8.33 -5.13 6.43
CA ALA A 314 7.06 -4.64 6.96
C ALA A 314 5.92 -5.66 6.93
N ALA A 315 6.13 -6.83 6.29
CA ALA A 315 5.16 -7.91 6.18
C ALA A 315 3.77 -7.49 5.67
N HIS A 316 3.72 -6.61 4.67
CA HIS A 316 2.45 -6.19 4.09
C HIS A 316 1.70 -7.36 3.44
N ASN A 317 0.40 -7.42 3.69
CA ASN A 317 -0.47 -8.46 3.15
C ASN A 317 -0.59 -8.41 1.61
N ASP A 318 -0.16 -7.31 0.99
CA ASP A 318 -0.07 -7.12 -0.45
C ASP A 318 0.79 -8.17 -1.15
N ALA A 319 1.79 -8.75 -0.47
CA ALA A 319 2.53 -9.91 -0.98
C ALA A 319 1.63 -11.16 -1.14
N LEU A 320 0.80 -11.47 -0.13
CA LEU A 320 -0.16 -12.57 -0.24
C LEU A 320 -1.22 -12.30 -1.31
N ILE A 321 -1.68 -11.06 -1.43
CA ILE A 321 -2.62 -10.65 -2.48
C ILE A 321 -2.04 -10.94 -3.86
N LEU A 322 -0.80 -10.52 -4.11
CA LEU A 322 -0.14 -10.75 -5.40
C LEU A 322 -0.03 -12.25 -5.70
N CYS A 323 0.30 -13.08 -4.71
CA CYS A 323 0.39 -14.53 -4.87
C CYS A 323 -0.94 -15.15 -5.32
N LEU A 324 -2.03 -14.73 -4.68
CA LEU A 324 -3.39 -15.17 -5.03
C LEU A 324 -3.81 -14.69 -6.42
N VAL A 325 -3.47 -13.44 -6.78
CA VAL A 325 -3.74 -12.87 -8.10
C VAL A 325 -2.94 -13.59 -9.20
N LEU A 326 -1.63 -13.75 -9.04
CA LEU A 326 -0.77 -14.43 -10.02
C LEU A 326 -1.17 -15.90 -10.18
N THR A 327 -1.48 -16.59 -9.08
CA THR A 327 -2.01 -17.96 -9.11
C THR A 327 -3.35 -18.01 -9.85
N GLY A 328 -4.24 -17.06 -9.59
CA GLY A 328 -5.54 -16.93 -10.25
C GLY A 328 -5.41 -16.76 -11.77
N ILE A 329 -4.54 -15.83 -12.20
CA ILE A 329 -4.26 -15.59 -13.63
C ILE A 329 -3.60 -16.82 -14.26
N LEU A 330 -2.62 -17.43 -13.58
CA LEU A 330 -1.95 -18.65 -14.06
C LEU A 330 -2.93 -19.81 -14.28
N ALA A 331 -3.90 -19.97 -13.38
CA ALA A 331 -4.94 -20.99 -13.47
C ALA A 331 -5.93 -20.70 -14.60
N LEU A 332 -6.32 -19.43 -14.81
CA LEU A 332 -7.13 -19.01 -15.97
C LEU A 332 -6.43 -19.34 -17.29
N GLY A 333 -5.15 -19.01 -17.42
CA GLY A 333 -4.33 -19.34 -18.60
C GLY A 333 -4.17 -20.85 -18.83
N ARG A 334 -4.34 -21.67 -17.79
CA ARG A 334 -4.34 -23.16 -17.88
C ARG A 334 -5.73 -23.77 -18.08
N SER A 335 -6.74 -22.97 -18.41
CA SER A 335 -8.14 -23.42 -18.53
C SER A 335 -8.74 -23.97 -17.21
N TRP A 336 -8.13 -23.70 -16.07
CA TRP A 336 -8.64 -24.03 -14.74
C TRP A 336 -9.49 -22.89 -14.19
N GLY A 337 -10.50 -22.46 -14.97
CA GLY A 337 -11.26 -21.23 -14.72
C GLY A 337 -11.86 -21.14 -13.31
N ARG A 338 -12.31 -22.27 -12.74
CA ARG A 338 -12.84 -22.33 -11.37
C ARG A 338 -11.79 -21.98 -10.32
N ALA A 339 -10.60 -22.56 -10.43
CA ALA A 339 -9.48 -22.27 -9.52
C ALA A 339 -8.98 -20.83 -9.71
N GLY A 340 -8.99 -20.35 -10.95
CA GLY A 340 -8.62 -18.98 -11.29
C GLY A 340 -9.52 -17.93 -10.62
N VAL A 341 -10.83 -18.12 -10.75
CA VAL A 341 -11.84 -17.27 -10.08
C VAL A 341 -11.71 -17.38 -8.57
N ALA A 342 -11.55 -18.58 -8.02
CA ALA A 342 -11.38 -18.77 -6.58
C ALA A 342 -10.16 -17.99 -6.05
N GLY A 343 -9.00 -18.06 -6.72
CA GLY A 343 -7.80 -17.31 -6.33
C GLY A 343 -8.03 -15.79 -6.35
N LEU A 344 -8.67 -15.26 -7.40
CA LEU A 344 -8.98 -13.83 -7.51
C LEU A 344 -10.02 -13.37 -6.47
N THR A 345 -11.01 -14.22 -6.14
CA THR A 345 -11.95 -13.96 -5.05
C THR A 345 -11.25 -13.92 -3.71
N LEU A 346 -10.36 -14.89 -3.42
CA LEU A 346 -9.58 -14.90 -2.19
C LEU A 346 -8.72 -13.64 -2.07
N ALA A 347 -8.09 -13.19 -3.15
CA ALA A 347 -7.34 -11.92 -3.17
C ALA A 347 -8.24 -10.72 -2.79
N ALA A 348 -9.42 -10.61 -3.41
CA ALA A 348 -10.37 -9.55 -3.12
C ALA A 348 -10.91 -9.61 -1.67
N LEU A 349 -10.96 -10.79 -1.07
CA LEU A 349 -11.35 -10.98 0.33
C LEU A 349 -10.18 -10.89 1.32
N VAL A 350 -8.94 -10.69 0.85
CA VAL A 350 -7.84 -10.17 1.67
C VAL A 350 -7.94 -8.65 1.73
N LYS A 351 -8.07 -8.00 0.56
CA LYS A 351 -8.30 -6.55 0.43
C LYS A 351 -9.16 -6.26 -0.80
N TYR A 352 -10.29 -5.57 -0.59
CA TYR A 352 -11.32 -5.36 -1.63
C TYR A 352 -10.85 -4.57 -2.85
N THR A 353 -9.71 -3.89 -2.75
CA THR A 353 -9.10 -3.10 -3.83
C THR A 353 -8.74 -3.94 -5.06
N THR A 354 -8.63 -5.26 -4.95
CA THR A 354 -8.35 -6.15 -6.10
C THR A 354 -9.60 -6.72 -6.77
N LEU A 355 -10.81 -6.39 -6.32
CA LEU A 355 -12.05 -6.82 -6.99
C LEU A 355 -12.10 -6.49 -8.50
N PRO A 356 -11.61 -5.32 -8.98
CA PRO A 356 -11.54 -5.04 -10.42
C PRO A 356 -10.73 -6.06 -11.22
N LEU A 357 -9.72 -6.69 -10.60
CA LEU A 357 -8.89 -7.69 -11.27
C LEU A 357 -9.68 -8.96 -11.60
N LEU A 358 -10.73 -9.28 -10.83
CA LEU A 358 -11.63 -10.38 -11.15
C LEU A 358 -12.31 -10.17 -12.51
N VAL A 359 -12.72 -8.93 -12.80
CA VAL A 359 -13.35 -8.57 -14.08
C VAL A 359 -12.32 -8.59 -15.21
N VAL A 360 -11.19 -7.92 -15.01
CA VAL A 360 -10.14 -7.81 -16.04
C VAL A 360 -9.58 -9.17 -16.41
N ALA A 361 -9.29 -10.03 -15.43
CA ALA A 361 -8.64 -11.31 -15.66
C ALA A 361 -9.57 -12.39 -16.23
N THR A 362 -10.86 -12.37 -15.92
CA THR A 362 -11.81 -13.38 -16.42
C THR A 362 -12.37 -13.06 -17.81
N LEU A 363 -12.26 -11.81 -18.26
CA LEU A 363 -12.80 -11.33 -19.52
C LEU A 363 -12.39 -12.17 -20.74
N PRO A 364 -11.11 -12.56 -20.93
CA PRO A 364 -10.71 -13.39 -22.08
C PRO A 364 -11.40 -14.75 -22.08
N ALA A 365 -11.49 -15.42 -20.93
CA ALA A 365 -12.14 -16.72 -20.80
C ALA A 365 -13.65 -16.64 -21.11
N ILE A 366 -14.32 -15.58 -20.64
CA ILE A 366 -15.74 -15.34 -20.91
C ILE A 366 -15.97 -15.06 -22.40
N LYS A 367 -15.14 -14.22 -23.02
CA LYS A 367 -15.25 -13.83 -24.43
C LYS A 367 -15.14 -15.05 -25.35
N ARG A 368 -14.10 -15.89 -25.14
CA ARG A 368 -13.83 -17.11 -25.93
C ARG A 368 -14.90 -18.18 -25.81
N THR A 369 -15.73 -18.13 -24.76
CA THR A 369 -16.77 -19.13 -24.54
C THR A 369 -18.08 -18.71 -25.22
N PRO A 370 -18.63 -19.44 -26.19
CA PRO A 370 -19.84 -19.04 -26.91
C PRO A 370 -21.15 -19.55 -26.28
N GLY A 371 -22.25 -18.84 -26.57
CA GLY A 371 -23.62 -19.30 -26.37
C GLY A 371 -23.96 -19.74 -24.95
N ARG A 372 -24.68 -20.87 -24.81
CA ARG A 372 -25.13 -21.41 -23.51
C ARG A 372 -23.98 -21.78 -22.57
N ARG A 373 -22.81 -22.16 -23.09
CA ARG A 373 -21.63 -22.47 -22.27
C ARG A 373 -21.13 -21.24 -21.51
N ARG A 374 -21.24 -20.05 -22.11
CA ARG A 374 -20.90 -18.78 -21.45
C ARG A 374 -21.79 -18.53 -20.24
N LEU A 375 -23.10 -18.72 -20.38
CA LEU A 375 -24.06 -18.56 -19.28
C LEU A 375 -23.72 -19.49 -18.12
N TRP A 376 -23.48 -20.78 -18.38
CA TRP A 376 -23.09 -21.72 -17.35
C TRP A 376 -21.77 -21.38 -16.67
N MET A 377 -20.78 -20.91 -17.43
CA MET A 377 -19.52 -20.42 -16.87
C MET A 377 -19.74 -19.22 -15.93
N LEU A 378 -20.54 -18.24 -16.34
CA LEU A 378 -20.87 -17.07 -15.51
C LEU A 378 -21.61 -17.47 -14.23
N LEU A 379 -22.58 -18.40 -14.32
CA LEU A 379 -23.28 -18.92 -13.14
C LEU A 379 -22.33 -19.67 -12.20
N GLN A 380 -21.42 -20.49 -12.73
CA GLN A 380 -20.41 -21.19 -11.93
C GLN A 380 -19.44 -20.22 -11.27
N PHE A 381 -18.97 -19.21 -11.99
CA PHE A 381 -18.07 -18.19 -11.45
C PHE A 381 -18.78 -17.38 -10.36
N GLY A 382 -20.01 -16.94 -10.61
CA GLY A 382 -20.84 -16.26 -9.62
C GLY A 382 -21.06 -17.11 -8.37
N LEU A 383 -21.38 -18.40 -8.52
CA LEU A 383 -21.55 -19.30 -7.39
C LEU A 383 -20.25 -19.48 -6.58
N ILE A 384 -19.09 -19.63 -7.23
CA ILE A 384 -17.80 -19.72 -6.55
C ILE A 384 -17.51 -18.45 -5.74
N VAL A 385 -17.71 -17.27 -6.35
CA VAL A 385 -17.52 -15.98 -5.68
C VAL A 385 -18.42 -15.89 -4.44
N LEU A 386 -19.71 -16.20 -4.59
CA LEU A 386 -20.69 -16.14 -3.51
C LEU A 386 -20.38 -17.14 -2.40
N LEU A 387 -20.04 -18.38 -2.73
CA LEU A 387 -19.74 -19.42 -1.74
C LEU A 387 -18.47 -19.09 -0.94
N ILE A 388 -17.40 -18.65 -1.59
CA ILE A 388 -16.17 -18.26 -0.90
C ILE A 388 -16.43 -17.05 0.00
N ALA A 389 -17.09 -16.02 -0.52
CA ALA A 389 -17.44 -14.85 0.27
C ALA A 389 -18.29 -15.23 1.49
N TRP A 390 -19.39 -15.95 1.29
CA TRP A 390 -20.28 -16.39 2.36
C TRP A 390 -19.56 -17.26 3.40
N ALA A 391 -18.81 -18.27 2.97
CA ALA A 391 -18.08 -19.16 3.87
C ALA A 391 -17.02 -18.40 4.69
N SER A 392 -16.32 -17.44 4.08
CA SER A 392 -15.30 -16.64 4.77
C SER A 392 -15.88 -15.72 5.85
N PHE A 393 -17.13 -15.25 5.68
CA PHE A 393 -17.82 -14.40 6.65
C PHE A 393 -18.59 -15.19 7.72
N LEU A 394 -18.71 -16.52 7.58
CA LEU A 394 -19.44 -17.37 8.50
C LEU A 394 -18.98 -17.20 9.98
N PRO A 395 -17.66 -17.09 10.29
CA PRO A 395 -17.21 -16.85 11.66
C PRO A 395 -17.55 -15.46 12.21
N PHE A 396 -17.97 -14.52 11.35
CA PHE A 396 -18.16 -13.11 11.68
C PHE A 396 -19.61 -12.63 11.54
N LEU A 397 -20.57 -13.54 11.36
CA LEU A 397 -21.99 -13.21 11.11
C LEU A 397 -22.61 -12.34 12.21
N THR A 398 -22.13 -12.45 13.45
CA THR A 398 -22.57 -11.60 14.57
C THR A 398 -22.36 -10.12 14.32
N GLY A 399 -21.44 -9.75 13.41
CA GLY A 399 -21.20 -8.37 13.02
C GLY A 399 -22.22 -7.79 12.04
N GLY A 400 -23.07 -8.62 11.41
CA GLY A 400 -24.06 -8.17 10.43
C GLY A 400 -23.48 -7.26 9.35
N GLY A 401 -24.21 -6.20 8.99
CA GLY A 401 -23.76 -5.21 8.01
C GLY A 401 -22.54 -4.38 8.44
N ASN A 402 -22.22 -4.34 9.74
CA ASN A 402 -21.08 -3.56 10.25
C ASN A 402 -19.73 -4.12 9.78
N VAL A 403 -19.68 -5.41 9.44
CA VAL A 403 -18.51 -6.06 8.84
C VAL A 403 -18.13 -5.42 7.49
N LEU A 404 -19.12 -5.00 6.69
CA LEU A 404 -18.88 -4.31 5.42
C LEU A 404 -18.55 -2.84 5.63
N LEU A 405 -19.11 -2.22 6.68
CA LEU A 405 -18.82 -0.83 7.03
C LEU A 405 -17.41 -0.65 7.61
N SER A 406 -16.87 -1.64 8.30
CA SER A 406 -15.49 -1.58 8.83
C SER A 406 -14.45 -1.51 7.70
N ALA A 407 -14.73 -2.11 6.54
CA ALA A 407 -13.89 -2.02 5.36
C ALA A 407 -13.74 -0.57 4.85
N ALA A 408 -14.77 0.26 5.07
CA ALA A 408 -14.76 1.69 4.77
C ALA A 408 -14.22 2.56 5.92
N ALA A 409 -13.96 1.96 7.08
CA ALA A 409 -13.41 2.62 8.26
C ALA A 409 -11.88 2.64 8.26
N GLU A 410 -11.22 2.19 7.18
CA GLU A 410 -9.77 2.33 7.02
C GLU A 410 -9.39 3.79 7.33
N PRO A 411 -8.39 4.02 8.20
CA PRO A 411 -8.01 5.36 8.55
C PRO A 411 -7.69 6.11 7.25
N GLY A 412 -8.08 7.38 7.16
CA GLY A 412 -7.63 8.27 6.08
C GLY A 412 -6.14 8.59 6.16
N ARG A 413 -5.30 7.58 6.39
CA ARG A 413 -3.84 7.57 6.51
C ARG A 413 -3.23 7.34 5.13
N GLY A 414 -1.99 7.77 4.98
CA GLY A 414 -1.25 7.78 3.71
C GLY A 414 -0.97 9.19 3.27
N VAL A 415 -0.07 9.35 2.32
CA VAL A 415 0.25 10.69 1.81
C VAL A 415 -0.86 11.13 0.87
N ASN A 416 -1.27 12.39 1.01
CA ASN A 416 -2.23 12.99 0.10
C ASN A 416 -1.66 12.89 -1.30
N ASN A 417 -2.38 12.21 -2.20
CA ASN A 417 -1.99 12.09 -3.58
C ASN A 417 -1.88 13.51 -4.18
N PRO A 418 -0.77 13.90 -4.83
CA PRO A 418 -0.60 15.23 -5.42
C PRO A 418 -1.74 15.62 -6.35
N LEU A 419 -2.33 14.67 -7.09
CA LEU A 419 -3.51 14.92 -7.92
C LEU A 419 -4.73 15.32 -7.10
N SER A 420 -4.93 14.70 -5.93
CA SER A 420 -6.02 15.04 -5.01
C SER A 420 -5.83 16.42 -4.36
N ILE A 421 -4.58 16.81 -4.09
CA ILE A 421 -4.23 18.15 -3.58
C ILE A 421 -4.52 19.20 -4.66
N GLY A 422 -4.04 18.97 -5.89
CA GLY A 422 -4.29 19.85 -7.02
C GLY A 422 -5.77 20.01 -7.32
N LEU A 423 -6.54 18.92 -7.29
CA LEU A 423 -7.99 18.95 -7.49
C LEU A 423 -8.72 19.75 -6.39
N LYS A 424 -8.35 19.55 -5.12
CA LYS A 424 -8.87 20.36 -4.00
C LYS A 424 -8.61 21.85 -4.22
N GLY A 425 -7.38 22.22 -4.57
CA GLY A 425 -7.00 23.61 -4.83
C GLY A 425 -7.77 24.21 -6.02
N ALA A 426 -7.86 23.49 -7.13
CA ALA A 426 -8.58 23.94 -8.33
C ALA A 426 -10.08 24.16 -8.06
N VAL A 427 -10.73 23.23 -7.35
CA VAL A 427 -12.15 23.38 -6.99
C VAL A 427 -12.35 24.54 -6.02
N SER A 428 -11.50 24.68 -5.00
CA SER A 428 -11.57 25.81 -4.07
C SER A 428 -11.44 27.15 -4.80
N LEU A 429 -10.53 27.25 -5.77
CA LEU A 429 -10.35 28.47 -6.58
C LEU A 429 -11.54 28.74 -7.49
N ALA A 430 -12.07 27.71 -8.17
CA ALA A 430 -13.15 27.87 -9.14
C ALA A 430 -14.51 28.18 -8.50
N THR A 431 -14.73 27.74 -7.27
CA THR A 431 -16.03 27.84 -6.58
C THR A 431 -16.06 28.92 -5.50
N GLY A 432 -14.97 29.68 -5.33
CA GLY A 432 -14.88 30.70 -4.28
C GLY A 432 -14.79 30.14 -2.86
N GLY A 433 -14.21 28.96 -2.67
CA GLY A 433 -13.86 28.42 -1.35
C GLY A 433 -14.43 27.04 -0.99
N VAL A 434 -15.10 26.33 -1.91
CA VAL A 434 -15.61 24.97 -1.59
C VAL A 434 -14.45 24.00 -1.40
N GLN A 435 -14.39 23.37 -0.23
CA GLN A 435 -13.39 22.36 0.11
C GLN A 435 -13.93 20.94 -0.14
N LEU A 436 -13.21 20.17 -0.95
CA LEU A 436 -13.55 18.77 -1.18
C LEU A 436 -13.18 17.90 0.03
N SER A 437 -14.17 17.20 0.58
CA SER A 437 -13.94 16.19 1.62
C SER A 437 -13.17 14.98 1.07
N ALA A 438 -12.53 14.21 1.96
CA ALA A 438 -11.87 12.95 1.57
C ALA A 438 -12.85 11.94 0.93
N ARG A 439 -14.11 11.91 1.40
CA ARG A 439 -15.17 11.07 0.83
C ARG A 439 -15.54 11.51 -0.58
N SER A 440 -15.64 12.82 -0.81
CA SER A 440 -15.92 13.38 -2.14
C SER A 440 -14.80 13.03 -3.13
N LEU A 441 -13.54 13.15 -2.70
CA LEU A 441 -12.39 12.74 -3.52
C LEU A 441 -12.39 11.24 -3.83
N ALA A 442 -12.67 10.39 -2.84
CA ALA A 442 -12.76 8.95 -3.05
C ALA A 442 -13.91 8.60 -4.00
N ALA A 443 -15.07 9.24 -3.88
CA ALA A 443 -16.20 9.05 -4.79
C ALA A 443 -15.85 9.46 -6.22
N ILE A 444 -15.19 10.62 -6.42
CA ILE A 444 -14.72 11.07 -7.74
C ILE A 444 -13.72 10.04 -8.32
N ALA A 445 -12.75 9.60 -7.51
CA ALA A 445 -11.77 8.60 -7.94
C ALA A 445 -12.44 7.29 -8.38
N LEU A 446 -13.42 6.80 -7.61
CA LEU A 446 -14.18 5.59 -7.94
C LEU A 446 -15.03 5.75 -9.20
N LEU A 447 -15.66 6.92 -9.40
CA LEU A 447 -16.45 7.19 -10.62
C LEU A 447 -15.57 7.24 -11.86
N VAL A 448 -14.43 7.95 -11.80
CA VAL A 448 -13.47 8.04 -12.91
C VAL A 448 -12.87 6.67 -13.21
N PHE A 449 -12.44 5.95 -12.18
CA PHE A 449 -11.89 4.60 -12.31
C PHE A 449 -12.93 3.62 -12.86
N GLY A 450 -14.16 3.64 -12.32
CA GLY A 450 -15.25 2.77 -12.76
C GLY A 450 -15.65 3.05 -14.22
N GLY A 451 -15.75 4.32 -14.62
CA GLY A 451 -16.01 4.70 -16.01
C GLY A 451 -14.90 4.22 -16.95
N TRP A 452 -13.63 4.37 -16.56
CA TRP A 452 -12.50 3.83 -17.32
C TRP A 452 -12.51 2.30 -17.38
N LEU A 453 -12.85 1.61 -16.27
CA LEU A 453 -12.90 0.15 -16.22
C LEU A 453 -14.00 -0.39 -17.15
N VAL A 454 -15.19 0.22 -17.13
CA VAL A 454 -16.29 -0.14 -18.05
C VAL A 454 -15.89 0.11 -19.50
N ARG A 455 -15.29 1.27 -19.80
CA ARG A 455 -14.82 1.58 -21.16
C ARG A 455 -13.75 0.59 -21.64
N SER A 456 -12.73 0.33 -20.82
CA SER A 456 -11.61 -0.54 -21.19
C SER A 456 -12.03 -2.00 -21.35
N THR A 457 -12.93 -2.50 -20.50
CA THR A 457 -13.51 -3.84 -20.64
C THR A 457 -14.41 -3.95 -21.87
N TRP A 458 -15.19 -2.90 -22.19
CA TRP A 458 -16.01 -2.83 -23.39
C TRP A 458 -15.19 -2.81 -24.68
N GLU A 459 -14.12 -2.02 -24.73
CA GLU A 459 -13.19 -1.99 -25.87
C GLU A 459 -12.54 -3.35 -26.12
N ARG A 460 -12.08 -4.02 -25.05
CA ARG A 460 -11.51 -5.38 -25.13
C ARG A 460 -12.53 -6.43 -25.56
N TRP A 461 -13.78 -6.28 -25.10
CA TRP A 461 -14.88 -7.13 -25.53
C TRP A 461 -15.16 -7.01 -27.03
N ARG A 462 -15.09 -5.79 -27.58
CA ARG A 462 -15.34 -5.50 -29.00
C ARG A 462 -14.14 -5.74 -29.93
N ALA A 463 -12.93 -5.82 -29.41
CA ALA A 463 -11.74 -6.08 -30.21
C ALA A 463 -11.93 -7.36 -31.05
N ALA A 464 -11.65 -7.31 -32.35
CA ALA A 464 -11.82 -8.45 -33.25
C ALA A 464 -10.87 -9.61 -32.94
N ASP A 465 -9.80 -9.32 -32.19
CA ASP A 465 -8.79 -10.30 -31.82
C ASP A 465 -9.20 -11.08 -30.56
N ASP A 466 -9.25 -12.41 -30.67
CA ASP A 466 -9.47 -13.35 -29.56
C ASP A 466 -8.15 -13.84 -28.96
N SER A 467 -7.00 -13.43 -29.52
CA SER A 467 -5.65 -13.78 -29.06
C SER A 467 -5.19 -13.01 -27.81
N THR A 468 -6.11 -12.61 -26.93
CA THR A 468 -5.76 -12.01 -25.62
C THR A 468 -4.88 -12.97 -24.81
N ASP A 469 -3.57 -12.80 -24.94
CA ASP A 469 -2.58 -13.66 -24.31
C ASP A 469 -2.56 -13.40 -22.80
N ASP A 470 -1.99 -14.32 -22.03
CA ASP A 470 -1.80 -14.18 -20.58
C ASP A 470 -1.08 -12.85 -20.27
N GLU A 471 -0.20 -12.41 -21.17
CA GLU A 471 0.49 -11.13 -21.08
C GLU A 471 -0.45 -9.92 -21.12
N ASP A 472 -1.36 -9.85 -22.09
CA ASP A 472 -2.31 -8.73 -22.20
C ASP A 472 -3.17 -8.61 -20.96
N THR A 473 -3.48 -9.75 -20.33
CA THR A 473 -4.25 -9.83 -19.09
C THR A 473 -3.44 -9.31 -17.90
N LEU A 474 -2.16 -9.70 -17.80
CA LEU A 474 -1.24 -9.21 -16.77
C LEU A 474 -0.98 -7.71 -16.90
N ALA A 475 -0.74 -7.21 -18.12
CA ALA A 475 -0.53 -5.79 -18.41
C ALA A 475 -1.79 -4.95 -18.14
N ALA A 476 -2.96 -5.46 -18.49
CA ALA A 476 -4.25 -4.82 -18.18
C ALA A 476 -4.47 -4.73 -16.67
N SER A 477 -4.20 -5.81 -15.96
CA SER A 477 -4.33 -5.89 -14.50
C SER A 477 -3.37 -4.92 -13.82
N ALA A 478 -2.11 -4.85 -14.28
CA ALA A 478 -1.13 -3.87 -13.79
C ALA A 478 -1.61 -2.43 -14.02
N SER A 479 -2.15 -2.14 -15.20
CA SER A 479 -2.67 -0.81 -15.56
C SER A 479 -3.90 -0.42 -14.75
N ALA A 480 -4.81 -1.39 -14.49
CA ALA A 480 -5.96 -1.17 -13.62
C ALA A 480 -5.52 -0.83 -12.19
N CYS A 481 -4.56 -1.58 -11.63
CA CYS A 481 -3.99 -1.26 -10.32
C CYS A 481 -3.30 0.11 -10.32
N LEU A 482 -2.44 0.42 -11.29
CA LEU A 482 -1.74 1.70 -11.35
C LEU A 482 -2.71 2.87 -11.47
N LEU A 483 -3.72 2.79 -12.33
CA LEU A 483 -4.71 3.84 -12.47
C LEU A 483 -5.50 4.03 -11.18
N PHE A 484 -5.89 2.95 -10.51
CA PHE A 484 -6.54 3.04 -9.21
C PHE A 484 -5.66 3.81 -8.22
N LEU A 485 -4.37 3.50 -8.12
CA LEU A 485 -3.44 4.22 -7.24
C LEU A 485 -3.27 5.69 -7.60
N VAL A 486 -3.16 6.00 -8.90
CA VAL A 486 -3.05 7.38 -9.39
C VAL A 486 -4.30 8.18 -9.07
N LEU A 487 -5.48 7.57 -9.06
CA LEU A 487 -6.74 8.26 -8.74
C LEU A 487 -7.02 8.29 -7.23
N TRP A 488 -6.56 7.30 -6.49
CA TRP A 488 -6.92 7.14 -5.08
C TRP A 488 -6.39 8.30 -4.23
N PRO A 489 -7.19 8.90 -3.33
CA PRO A 489 -6.80 10.13 -2.64
C PRO A 489 -5.60 9.98 -1.69
N ARG A 490 -5.35 8.76 -1.20
CA ARG A 490 -4.30 8.45 -0.21
C ARG A 490 -3.43 7.34 -0.73
N ILE A 491 -2.13 7.57 -0.89
CA ILE A 491 -1.21 6.54 -1.40
C ILE A 491 -0.25 6.12 -0.28
N HIS A 492 0.04 4.83 -0.24
CA HIS A 492 1.11 4.23 0.53
C HIS A 492 2.09 3.48 -0.37
N THR A 493 3.31 3.27 0.10
CA THR A 493 4.41 2.62 -0.63
C THR A 493 4.13 1.17 -0.98
N TRP A 494 3.51 0.40 -0.08
CA TRP A 494 3.23 -1.03 -0.33
C TRP A 494 2.19 -1.28 -1.43
N TYR A 495 1.35 -0.30 -1.75
CA TYR A 495 0.37 -0.43 -2.83
C TYR A 495 0.99 -0.71 -4.19
N PHE A 496 2.26 -0.35 -4.39
CA PHE A 496 2.97 -0.58 -5.64
C PHE A 496 3.42 -2.04 -5.83
N LEU A 497 3.35 -2.91 -4.81
CA LEU A 497 3.77 -4.33 -4.92
C LEU A 497 2.99 -5.08 -5.99
N ILE A 498 1.67 -4.95 -5.98
CA ILE A 498 0.77 -5.65 -6.90
C ILE A 498 1.01 -5.22 -8.36
N PRO A 499 0.92 -3.93 -8.74
CA PRO A 499 1.18 -3.52 -10.11
C PRO A 499 2.62 -3.77 -10.55
N LEU A 500 3.61 -3.68 -9.64
CA LEU A 500 5.00 -4.03 -9.95
C LEU A 500 5.13 -5.51 -10.31
N GLY A 501 4.56 -6.41 -9.51
CA GLY A 501 4.58 -7.85 -9.75
C GLY A 501 3.86 -8.25 -11.04
N LEU A 502 2.69 -7.66 -11.30
CA LEU A 502 1.93 -7.87 -12.54
C LEU A 502 2.69 -7.34 -13.77
N ALA A 503 3.34 -6.18 -13.66
CA ALA A 503 4.17 -5.63 -14.74
C ALA A 503 5.43 -6.47 -15.00
N ALA A 504 6.08 -6.97 -13.94
CA ALA A 504 7.20 -7.91 -14.06
C ALA A 504 6.74 -9.22 -14.72
N ALA A 505 5.58 -9.74 -14.33
CA ALA A 505 4.95 -10.91 -14.93
C ALA A 505 4.55 -10.71 -16.39
N ALA A 506 4.41 -9.47 -16.88
CA ALA A 506 4.12 -9.12 -18.27
C ALA A 506 5.38 -8.82 -19.11
N CYS A 507 6.60 -8.91 -18.56
CA CYS A 507 7.84 -8.56 -19.28
C CYS A 507 8.13 -9.47 -20.48
N GLN A 508 8.57 -8.91 -21.61
CA GLN A 508 9.01 -9.62 -22.83
C GLN A 508 10.51 -9.48 -23.08
N SER A 509 11.05 -10.34 -23.97
CA SER A 509 12.39 -10.18 -24.56
C SER A 509 12.53 -8.83 -25.26
N PRO A 510 13.70 -8.17 -25.17
CA PRO A 510 14.06 -7.15 -26.14
C PRO A 510 14.15 -7.81 -27.52
N GLY A 511 13.20 -7.48 -28.40
CA GLY A 511 13.26 -7.83 -29.81
C GLY A 511 14.33 -7.07 -30.56
#